data_AF-T0Y5S8-F1
#
_entry.id   AF-T0Y5S8-F1
#
_cell.length_a   1.000
_cell.length_b   1.000
_cell.length_c   1.000
_cell.angle_alpha   90.00
_cell.angle_beta   90.00
_cell.angle_gamma   90.00
#
_symmetry.space_group_name_H-M   'P 1'
#
loop_
_entity.id
_entity.type
_entity.pdbx_description
1 polymer ?
#
loop_
_entity_poly.entity_id
_entity_poly.type
_entity_poly.pdbx_seq_one_letter_code
_entity_poly.pdbx_strand_id
1 'polypeptide(L)'
;RYLTDTRLYRRAGKPRFIDKMPNNFRHIGLIHLMLPGARIIDARRGAMACCFSNFKQLFASGQQFTYSFEDIARYYRTYVQLMAHWERVLPGAVLRVQHEELVEDFEPQVRRILEFCGL
;
A
#
# COMPACT_ATOMS: atom_id res chain seq x y z
N ARG A 1 -15.97 12.79 6.90
CA ARG A 1 -16.39 12.04 5.70
C ARG A 1 -15.79 10.63 5.65
N TYR A 2 -14.46 10.44 5.62
CA TYR A 2 -13.82 9.11 5.60
C TYR A 2 -14.36 8.11 6.64
N LEU A 3 -14.45 8.49 7.93
CA LEU A 3 -14.96 7.61 9.00
C LEU A 3 -16.44 7.20 8.80
N THR A 4 -17.23 8.06 8.16
CA THR A 4 -18.64 7.79 7.85
C THR A 4 -18.72 6.81 6.68
N ASP A 5 -17.98 7.07 5.61
CA ASP A 5 -17.99 6.27 4.38
C ASP A 5 -17.42 4.86 4.61
N THR A 6 -16.48 4.72 5.56
CA THR A 6 -15.89 3.42 5.93
C THR A 6 -16.67 2.65 6.99
N ARG A 7 -17.82 3.17 7.48
CA ARG A 7 -18.62 2.52 8.53
C ARG A 7 -19.06 1.10 8.15
N LEU A 8 -19.37 0.85 6.87
CA LEU A 8 -19.77 -0.48 6.38
C LEU A 8 -18.65 -1.53 6.49
N TYR A 9 -17.39 -1.10 6.43
CA TYR A 9 -16.22 -1.98 6.54
C TYR A 9 -15.76 -2.19 8.00
N ARG A 10 -16.23 -1.33 8.91
CA ARG A 10 -15.95 -1.40 10.36
C ARG A 10 -17.00 -2.24 11.07
N ARG A 11 -16.80 -3.56 11.09
CA ARG A 11 -17.68 -4.50 11.79
C ARG A 11 -17.69 -4.21 13.30
N ALA A 12 -18.88 -4.18 13.89
CA ALA A 12 -19.05 -3.93 15.33
C ALA A 12 -18.26 -4.96 16.16
N GLY A 13 -17.63 -4.50 17.23
CA GLY A 13 -16.86 -5.34 18.16
C GLY A 13 -15.47 -5.78 17.66
N LYS A 14 -15.00 -5.32 16.49
CA LYS A 14 -13.62 -5.56 16.05
C LYS A 14 -12.73 -4.35 16.37
N PRO A 15 -11.55 -4.57 16.98
CA PRO A 15 -10.67 -3.48 17.42
C PRO A 15 -9.95 -2.79 16.25
N ARG A 16 -9.93 -3.41 15.07
CA ARG A 16 -9.22 -2.94 13.87
C ARG A 16 -10.04 -3.21 12.63
N PHE A 17 -9.86 -2.37 11.61
CA PHE A 17 -10.34 -2.61 10.25
C PHE A 17 -9.21 -2.27 9.27
N ILE A 18 -9.32 -2.77 8.04
CA ILE A 18 -8.32 -2.55 6.99
C ILE A 18 -8.95 -1.71 5.89
N ASP A 19 -8.22 -0.67 5.47
CA ASP A 19 -8.47 0.05 4.24
C ASP A 19 -7.41 -0.35 3.22
N LYS A 20 -7.84 -1.03 2.14
CA LYS A 20 -6.97 -1.49 1.06
C LYS A 20 -7.28 -0.67 -0.18
N MET A 21 -6.45 0.33 -0.43
CA MET A 21 -6.51 1.17 -1.63
C MET A 21 -5.10 1.46 -2.13
N PRO A 22 -4.66 0.91 -3.29
CA PRO A 22 -3.30 1.10 -3.78
C PRO A 22 -2.89 2.56 -3.95
N ASN A 23 -3.84 3.45 -4.25
CA ASN A 23 -3.57 4.88 -4.45
C ASN A 23 -3.28 5.66 -3.15
N ASN A 24 -3.45 5.05 -1.97
CA ASN A 24 -3.20 5.70 -0.67
C ASN A 24 -1.73 6.10 -0.46
N PHE A 25 -0.77 5.53 -1.21
CA PHE A 25 0.65 5.90 -1.11
C PHE A 25 0.91 7.40 -1.31
N ARG A 26 0.06 8.08 -2.10
CA ARG A 26 0.14 9.53 -2.34
C ARG A 26 -0.25 10.36 -1.11
N HIS A 27 -0.98 9.75 -0.18
CA HIS A 27 -1.62 10.42 0.94
C HIS A 27 -1.03 10.00 2.30
N ILE A 28 0.09 9.28 2.34
CA ILE A 28 0.68 8.76 3.58
C ILE A 28 0.90 9.87 4.61
N GLY A 29 1.45 11.03 4.21
CA GLY A 29 1.61 12.16 5.13
C GLY A 29 0.28 12.65 5.73
N LEU A 30 -0.78 12.73 4.93
CA LEU A 30 -2.11 13.13 5.41
C LEU A 30 -2.73 12.06 6.32
N ILE A 31 -2.61 10.78 5.96
CA ILE A 31 -3.09 9.65 6.76
C ILE A 31 -2.39 9.66 8.13
N HIS A 32 -1.07 9.86 8.15
CA HIS A 32 -0.31 9.91 9.40
C HIS A 32 -0.77 11.06 10.32
N LEU A 33 -1.06 12.24 9.77
CA LEU A 33 -1.57 13.37 10.54
C LEU A 33 -3.01 13.17 11.05
N MET A 34 -3.89 12.62 10.21
CA MET A 34 -5.31 12.47 10.54
C MET A 34 -5.60 11.24 11.41
N LEU A 35 -4.80 10.19 11.26
CA LEU A 35 -4.96 8.90 11.91
C LEU A 35 -3.59 8.45 12.47
N PRO A 36 -3.10 9.05 13.56
CA PRO A 36 -1.75 8.79 14.08
C PRO A 36 -1.52 7.34 14.52
N GLY A 37 -2.59 6.59 14.81
CA GLY A 37 -2.53 5.15 15.11
C GLY A 37 -2.58 4.23 13.88
N ALA A 38 -2.67 4.78 12.66
CA ALA A 38 -2.73 3.97 11.46
C ALA A 38 -1.39 3.24 11.21
N ARG A 39 -1.48 1.95 10.92
CA ARG A 39 -0.36 1.13 10.47
C ARG A 39 -0.44 1.01 8.95
N ILE A 40 0.61 1.45 8.26
CA ILE A 40 0.66 1.50 6.80
C ILE A 40 1.58 0.39 6.31
N ILE A 41 1.06 -0.48 5.45
CA ILE A 41 1.82 -1.57 4.82
C ILE A 41 1.97 -1.24 3.34
N ASP A 42 3.21 -1.13 2.89
CA ASP A 42 3.56 -1.03 1.47
C ASP A 42 3.83 -2.44 0.93
N ALA A 43 2.78 -3.07 0.40
CA ALA A 43 2.87 -4.36 -0.29
C ALA A 43 3.46 -4.15 -1.69
N ARG A 44 4.77 -4.33 -1.80
CA ARG A 44 5.56 -4.07 -3.00
C ARG A 44 5.84 -5.35 -3.77
N ARG A 45 5.94 -5.24 -5.09
CA ARG A 45 6.33 -6.32 -6.00
C ARG A 45 7.37 -5.80 -6.98
N GLY A 46 8.19 -6.68 -7.52
CA GLY A 46 9.20 -6.34 -8.53
C GLY A 46 8.61 -5.54 -9.70
N ALA A 47 9.39 -4.59 -10.21
CA ALA A 47 8.91 -3.61 -11.21
C ALA A 47 8.29 -4.28 -12.43
N MET A 48 8.98 -5.24 -13.06
CA MET A 48 8.49 -5.92 -14.25
C MET A 48 7.17 -6.66 -14.00
N ALA A 49 7.10 -7.44 -12.92
CA ALA A 49 5.90 -8.18 -12.56
C ALA A 49 4.72 -7.24 -12.22
N CYS A 50 4.99 -6.13 -11.51
CA CYS A 50 3.99 -5.13 -11.18
C CYS A 50 3.47 -4.39 -12.42
N CYS A 51 4.38 -3.88 -13.26
CA CYS A 51 4.06 -3.15 -14.48
C CYS A 51 3.29 -4.01 -15.48
N PHE A 52 3.71 -5.26 -15.70
CA PHE A 52 2.99 -6.20 -16.57
C PHE A 52 1.60 -6.55 -16.01
N SER A 53 1.50 -6.74 -14.69
CA SER A 53 0.22 -6.97 -14.02
C SER A 53 -0.74 -5.80 -14.18
N ASN A 54 -0.25 -4.57 -14.20
CA ASN A 54 -1.05 -3.38 -14.48
C ASN A 54 -1.49 -3.34 -15.95
N PHE A 55 -0.57 -3.59 -16.88
CA PHE A 55 -0.86 -3.59 -18.31
C PHE A 55 -1.94 -4.59 -18.72
N LYS A 56 -1.85 -5.83 -18.20
CA LYS A 56 -2.79 -6.89 -18.57
C LYS A 56 -4.20 -6.72 -17.99
N GLN A 57 -4.37 -5.88 -16.97
CA GLN A 57 -5.61 -5.77 -16.23
C GLN A 57 -6.52 -4.72 -16.86
N LEU A 58 -7.75 -5.12 -17.19
CA LEU A 58 -8.80 -4.15 -17.53
C LEU A 58 -9.34 -3.53 -16.24
N PHE A 59 -9.02 -2.25 -16.02
CA PHE A 59 -9.54 -1.45 -14.91
C PHE A 59 -10.79 -0.68 -15.31
N ALA A 60 -11.78 -0.66 -14.42
CA ALA A 60 -13.03 0.08 -14.64
C ALA A 60 -12.82 1.61 -14.72
N SER A 61 -12.01 2.17 -13.82
CA SER A 61 -11.67 3.60 -13.82
C SER A 61 -10.45 3.90 -12.93
N GLY A 62 -9.90 5.10 -13.06
CA GLY A 62 -8.89 5.64 -12.15
C GLY A 62 -7.45 5.16 -12.33
N GLN A 63 -7.20 4.23 -13.27
CA GLN A 63 -5.88 3.64 -13.53
C GLN A 63 -5.45 3.84 -14.99
N GLN A 64 -5.69 5.02 -15.59
CA GLN A 64 -5.43 5.25 -17.01
C GLN A 64 -3.94 5.10 -17.41
N PHE A 65 -3.02 5.28 -16.47
CA PHE A 65 -1.59 5.09 -16.72
C PHE A 65 -1.24 3.65 -17.12
N THR A 66 -2.13 2.67 -16.92
CA THR A 66 -1.82 1.25 -17.12
C THR A 66 -1.81 0.79 -18.57
N TYR A 67 -2.18 1.65 -19.52
CA TYR A 67 -2.33 1.27 -20.93
C TYR A 67 -1.25 1.86 -21.85
N SER A 68 -0.21 2.47 -21.28
CA SER A 68 1.01 2.90 -21.98
C SER A 68 2.23 2.43 -21.17
N PHE A 69 3.18 1.77 -21.81
CA PHE A 69 4.40 1.33 -21.11
C PHE A 69 5.20 2.48 -20.54
N GLU A 70 5.22 3.62 -21.23
CA GLU A 70 5.88 4.83 -20.74
C GLU A 70 5.21 5.34 -19.46
N ASP A 71 3.88 5.42 -19.45
CA ASP A 71 3.13 5.92 -18.30
C ASP A 71 3.20 4.95 -17.11
N ILE A 72 3.15 3.64 -17.37
CA ILE A 72 3.37 2.62 -16.33
C ILE A 72 4.74 2.78 -15.68
N ALA A 73 5.79 2.88 -16.51
CA ALA A 73 7.16 3.00 -16.01
C ALA A 73 7.34 4.29 -15.22
N ARG A 74 6.82 5.41 -15.73
CA ARG A 74 6.81 6.71 -15.05
C ARG A 74 6.08 6.61 -13.71
N TYR A 75 4.89 6.02 -13.70
CA TYR A 75 4.06 5.88 -12.50
C TYR A 75 4.76 5.04 -11.42
N TYR A 76 5.29 3.88 -11.78
CA TYR A 76 5.97 3.00 -10.83
C TYR A 76 7.23 3.66 -10.26
N ARG A 77 8.03 4.34 -11.10
CA ARG A 77 9.20 5.11 -10.64
C ARG A 77 8.80 6.19 -9.63
N THR A 78 7.76 6.96 -9.93
CA THR A 78 7.23 7.99 -9.02
C THR A 78 6.74 7.38 -7.71
N TYR A 79 6.05 6.24 -7.75
CA TYR A 79 5.66 5.50 -6.55
C TYR A 79 6.87 5.13 -5.69
N VAL A 80 7.91 4.51 -6.28
CA VAL A 80 9.12 4.11 -5.53
C VAL A 80 9.83 5.33 -4.93
N GLN A 81 9.97 6.42 -5.69
CA GLN A 81 10.57 7.67 -5.23
C GLN A 81 9.78 8.27 -4.06
N LEU A 82 8.45 8.27 -4.15
CA LEU A 82 7.59 8.82 -3.11
C LEU A 82 7.63 7.95 -1.84
N MET A 83 7.67 6.62 -1.98
CA MET A 83 7.83 5.74 -0.83
C MET A 83 9.20 5.93 -0.15
N ALA A 84 10.27 6.16 -0.92
CA ALA A 84 11.58 6.49 -0.36
C ALA A 84 11.57 7.84 0.37
N HIS A 85 10.82 8.83 -0.14
CA HIS A 85 10.59 10.08 0.57
C HIS A 85 9.92 9.83 1.92
N TRP A 86 8.83 9.06 1.95
CA TRP A 86 8.10 8.76 3.19
C TRP A 86 8.95 8.02 4.22
N GLU A 87 9.75 7.03 3.80
CA GLU A 87 10.70 6.36 4.69
C GLU A 87 11.65 7.36 5.36
N ARG A 88 12.16 8.34 4.60
CA ARG A 88 13.09 9.35 5.11
C ARG A 88 12.44 10.35 6.06
N VAL A 89 11.21 10.79 5.79
CA VAL A 89 10.55 11.85 6.59
C VAL A 89 9.64 11.33 7.70
N LEU A 90 9.25 10.05 7.64
CA LEU A 90 8.39 9.37 8.61
C LEU A 90 8.96 7.96 8.91
N PRO A 91 10.17 7.86 9.49
CA PRO A 91 10.83 6.57 9.72
C PRO A 91 9.95 5.68 10.61
N GLY A 92 9.76 4.43 10.18
CA GLY A 92 8.92 3.44 10.88
C GLY A 92 7.41 3.63 10.74
N ALA A 93 6.92 4.66 10.03
CA ALA A 93 5.49 4.83 9.80
C ALA A 93 4.92 3.83 8.77
N VAL A 94 5.78 3.29 7.89
CA VAL A 94 5.40 2.37 6.83
C VAL A 94 6.25 1.09 6.92
N LEU A 95 5.58 -0.07 6.90
CA LEU A 95 6.26 -1.34 6.72
C LEU A 95 6.28 -1.71 5.23
N ARG A 96 7.46 -1.79 4.63
CA ARG A 96 7.62 -2.39 3.30
C ARG A 96 7.63 -3.91 3.39
N VAL A 97 6.72 -4.54 2.66
CA VAL A 97 6.61 -6.00 2.49
C VAL A 97 6.84 -6.32 1.02
N GLN A 98 7.90 -7.04 0.72
CA GLN A 98 8.20 -7.47 -0.64
C GLN A 98 7.45 -8.78 -0.93
N HIS A 99 6.69 -8.81 -2.02
CA HIS A 99 5.82 -9.93 -2.39
C HIS A 99 6.61 -11.22 -2.61
N GLU A 100 7.76 -11.12 -3.27
CA GLU A 100 8.63 -12.25 -3.58
C GLU A 100 9.13 -12.90 -2.29
N GLU A 101 9.60 -12.11 -1.32
CA GLU A 101 10.00 -12.61 0.01
C GLU A 101 8.84 -13.27 0.75
N LEU A 102 7.62 -12.71 0.67
CA LEU A 102 6.43 -13.28 1.30
C LEU A 102 6.01 -14.62 0.70
N VAL A 103 6.23 -14.82 -0.60
CA VAL A 103 5.93 -16.08 -1.30
C VAL A 103 7.00 -17.12 -1.02
N GLU A 104 8.28 -16.72 -0.97
CA GLU A 104 9.41 -17.60 -0.69
C GLU A 104 9.46 -18.06 0.77
N ASP A 105 9.17 -17.16 1.72
CA ASP A 105 9.22 -17.44 3.16
C ASP A 105 8.08 -16.77 3.93
N PHE A 106 6.93 -17.45 3.95
CA PHE A 106 5.67 -16.88 4.39
C PHE A 106 5.60 -16.59 5.90
N GLU A 107 5.95 -17.56 6.76
CA GLU A 107 5.73 -17.46 8.20
C GLU A 107 6.51 -16.30 8.86
N PRO A 108 7.81 -16.10 8.57
CA PRO A 108 8.56 -14.99 9.15
C PRO A 108 8.06 -13.63 8.68
N GLN A 109 7.66 -13.52 7.40
CA GLN A 109 7.13 -12.28 6.84
C GLN A 109 5.76 -11.94 7.44
N VAL A 110 4.88 -12.92 7.65
CA VAL A 110 3.61 -12.71 8.35
C VAL A 110 3.85 -12.30 9.81
N ARG A 111 4.77 -12.96 10.52
CA ARG A 111 5.11 -12.58 11.90
C ARG A 111 5.57 -11.13 11.99
N ARG A 112 6.45 -10.69 11.08
CA ARG A 112 6.91 -9.31 10.97
C ARG A 112 5.77 -8.31 10.71
N ILE A 113 4.79 -8.68 9.87
CA ILE A 113 3.61 -7.85 9.59
C ILE A 113 2.73 -7.73 10.84
N LEU A 114 2.49 -8.84 11.55
CA LEU A 114 1.69 -8.86 12.77
C LEU A 114 2.36 -8.07 13.89
N GLU A 115 3.66 -8.23 14.08
CA GLU A 115 4.44 -7.45 15.04
C GLU A 115 4.37 -5.94 14.76
N PHE A 116 4.55 -5.53 13.49
CA PHE A 116 4.37 -4.13 13.10
C PHE A 116 2.95 -3.61 13.39
N CYS A 117 1.95 -4.48 13.18
CA CYS A 117 0.59 -4.18 13.56
C CYS A 117 0.41 -4.14 15.09
N GLY A 118 1.20 -4.85 15.88
CA GLY A 118 0.94 -5.10 17.30
C GLY A 118 -0.21 -6.09 17.48
N LEU A 119 -0.17 -7.19 16.73
CA LEU A 119 -1.10 -8.32 16.74
C LEU A 119 -0.38 -9.62 17.10
#